data_AF-A0A2V5P8W9-F1
#
_entry.id   AF-A0A2V5P8W9-F1
#
_cell.length_a   1.000
_cell.length_b   1.000
_cell.length_c   1.000
_cell.angle_alpha   90.00
_cell.angle_beta   90.00
_cell.angle_gamma   90.00
#
_symmetry.space_group_name_H-M   'P 1'
#
loop_
_entity.id
_entity.type
_entity.pdbx_description
1 polymer ?
#
loop_
_entity_poly.entity_id
_entity_poly.type
_entity_poly.pdbx_seq_one_letter_code
_entity_poly.pdbx_strand_id
1 'polypeptide(L)'
;MTVQDTTAPRLSGQGGPQTINCPATPVFTPPTASDICDPAPTITFSDATTPGACAGAYAITRTWKAKDACGNESAPLSQTITVQDITAPTVVSCPQDQTIDCGATPQFGQPVFHDDCDAAPTVAFKDALTTDQFGNTVSTRTWTATDHCGNFASCHQTITVTICGGSICVVKFYDKNGDGIQNFGEVAIAGWKFTVSGGPNNLARVGFTGVDGSFCFDTLPVGTYTVTEATPQQSSWINTTAKSYQVVLGTSTVTKKFGNVCLGAGGGGTPGFWSSKNGESLINDPPNGSQPELALLSSLCLRTAAGTDFDPKSYEDLKTWLHNPKEGNAAYILSVHLAAMQLNVESGKVDGNALLYAPGTRCANAQGFASVSCLMNEANQLLCKDGSGLIMSSNPDRPYALRLKDALASGNNNVGFFLATPCPFSF
;
A
#
# COMPACT_ATOMS: atom_id res chain seq x y z
N MET A 1 85.44 32.09 -72.40
CA MET A 1 84.69 32.37 -71.16
C MET A 1 83.93 31.10 -70.80
N THR A 2 84.18 30.55 -69.62
CA THR A 2 83.34 29.48 -69.04
C THR A 2 82.21 30.17 -68.27
N VAL A 3 80.96 29.92 -68.65
CA VAL A 3 79.81 30.36 -67.86
C VAL A 3 79.79 29.50 -66.61
N GLN A 4 79.92 30.12 -65.43
CA GLN A 4 79.73 29.44 -64.14
C GLN A 4 78.37 29.83 -63.60
N ASP A 5 77.60 28.83 -63.24
CA ASP A 5 76.35 29.03 -62.53
C ASP A 5 76.60 29.03 -61.02
N THR A 6 76.25 30.14 -60.38
CA THR A 6 76.35 30.35 -58.94
C THR A 6 75.00 30.66 -58.31
N THR A 7 73.90 30.56 -59.08
CA THR A 7 72.57 30.91 -58.60
C THR A 7 71.87 29.65 -58.11
N ALA A 8 71.33 29.68 -56.90
CA ALA A 8 70.60 28.56 -56.37
C ALA A 8 69.18 28.48 -56.96
N PRO A 9 68.62 27.26 -57.13
CA PRO A 9 67.22 27.09 -57.47
C PRO A 9 66.28 27.75 -56.47
N ARG A 10 65.11 28.18 -56.96
CA ARG A 10 64.02 28.67 -56.12
C ARG A 10 62.89 27.66 -56.04
N LEU A 11 62.50 27.32 -54.81
CA LEU A 11 61.30 26.53 -54.54
C LEU A 11 60.05 27.42 -54.42
N SER A 12 58.90 26.93 -54.88
CA SER A 12 57.59 27.56 -54.68
C SER A 12 56.43 26.57 -54.81
N GLY A 13 55.24 26.97 -54.35
CA GLY A 13 54.01 26.19 -54.57
C GLY A 13 53.79 25.05 -53.58
N GLN A 14 54.47 25.03 -52.44
CA GLN A 14 54.17 24.07 -51.37
C GLN A 14 52.77 24.30 -50.80
N GLY A 15 52.16 23.24 -50.25
CA GLY A 15 50.92 23.37 -49.49
C GLY A 15 51.10 24.22 -48.22
N GLY A 16 50.04 24.93 -47.83
CA GLY A 16 49.99 25.62 -46.53
C GLY A 16 49.91 24.64 -45.35
N PRO A 17 50.07 25.12 -44.10
CA PRO A 17 49.87 24.30 -42.92
C PRO A 17 48.43 23.76 -42.86
N GLN A 18 48.27 22.52 -42.42
CA GLN A 18 46.96 21.87 -42.31
C GLN A 18 46.79 21.18 -40.96
N THR A 19 45.53 21.06 -40.52
CA THR A 19 45.15 20.23 -39.38
C THR A 19 44.12 19.20 -39.87
N ILE A 20 44.35 17.93 -39.57
CA ILE A 20 43.45 16.82 -39.90
C ILE A 20 43.10 16.04 -38.64
N ASN A 21 41.92 15.40 -38.63
CA ASN A 21 41.57 14.45 -37.58
C ASN A 21 41.95 13.04 -38.02
N CYS A 22 42.50 12.23 -37.11
CA CYS A 22 42.58 10.80 -37.32
C CYS A 22 41.16 10.21 -37.62
N PRO A 23 41.05 9.13 -38.42
CA PRO A 23 42.13 8.32 -38.97
C PRO A 23 42.76 8.87 -40.28
N ALA A 24 42.47 10.11 -40.68
CA ALA A 24 43.08 10.68 -41.88
C ALA A 24 44.61 10.78 -41.74
N THR A 25 45.33 10.41 -42.81
CA THR A 25 46.79 10.45 -42.85
C THR A 25 47.31 11.71 -43.56
N PRO A 26 48.45 12.29 -43.16
CA PRO A 26 49.01 13.48 -43.81
C PRO A 26 49.33 13.27 -45.29
N VAL A 27 48.85 14.18 -46.15
CA VAL A 27 49.16 14.21 -47.58
C VAL A 27 49.83 15.54 -47.91
N PHE A 28 51.08 15.47 -48.40
CA PHE A 28 51.88 16.65 -48.72
C PHE A 28 51.79 17.01 -50.20
N THR A 29 51.63 18.30 -50.49
CA THR A 29 51.72 18.83 -51.85
C THR A 29 53.17 19.26 -52.11
N PRO A 30 53.91 18.57 -53.01
CA PRO A 30 55.31 18.90 -53.27
C PRO A 30 55.44 20.27 -53.95
N PRO A 31 56.47 21.08 -53.61
CA PRO A 31 56.77 22.31 -54.32
C PRO A 31 57.35 22.03 -55.71
N THR A 32 57.35 23.04 -56.56
CA THR A 32 58.11 23.08 -57.82
C THR A 32 59.44 23.81 -57.60
N ALA A 33 60.49 23.42 -58.33
CA ALA A 33 61.77 24.12 -58.38
C ALA A 33 61.93 24.81 -59.74
N SER A 34 62.46 26.03 -59.74
CA SER A 34 62.84 26.77 -60.95
C SER A 34 64.26 27.29 -60.80
N ASP A 35 65.06 27.19 -61.85
CA ASP A 35 66.37 27.79 -61.95
C ASP A 35 66.56 28.42 -63.35
N ILE A 36 67.44 29.43 -63.45
CA ILE A 36 67.65 30.17 -64.70
C ILE A 36 68.58 29.39 -65.64
N CYS A 37 69.47 28.57 -65.09
CA CYS A 37 70.52 27.84 -65.79
C CYS A 37 70.29 26.32 -65.79
N ASP A 38 69.50 25.79 -64.85
CA ASP A 38 69.04 24.39 -64.82
C ASP A 38 67.52 24.28 -65.07
N PRO A 39 67.08 23.67 -66.20
CA PRO A 39 65.67 23.50 -66.50
C PRO A 39 64.96 22.46 -65.60
N ALA A 40 65.69 21.64 -64.84
CA ALA A 40 65.12 20.61 -63.98
C ALA A 40 65.91 20.38 -62.67
N PRO A 41 65.92 21.36 -61.73
CA PRO A 41 66.58 21.18 -60.44
C PRO A 41 65.98 20.01 -59.65
N THR A 42 66.83 19.22 -59.01
CA THR A 42 66.42 18.02 -58.26
C THR A 42 65.89 18.40 -56.89
N ILE A 43 64.67 17.97 -56.55
CA ILE A 43 64.06 18.19 -55.23
C ILE A 43 64.26 16.97 -54.34
N THR A 44 64.70 17.20 -53.11
CA THR A 44 64.75 16.21 -52.03
C THR A 44 63.92 16.69 -50.84
N PHE A 45 63.50 15.77 -49.97
CA PHE A 45 62.77 16.12 -48.75
C PHE A 45 63.23 15.31 -47.55
N SER A 46 62.95 15.85 -46.36
CA SER A 46 63.13 15.18 -45.07
C SER A 46 61.92 15.46 -44.17
N ASP A 47 61.48 14.45 -43.43
CA ASP A 47 60.36 14.56 -42.49
C ASP A 47 60.86 14.60 -41.05
N ALA A 48 60.25 15.47 -40.25
CA ALA A 48 60.36 15.47 -38.81
C ALA A 48 58.97 15.26 -38.21
N THR A 49 58.84 14.30 -37.29
CA THR A 49 57.58 14.07 -36.56
C THR A 49 57.73 14.57 -35.13
N THR A 50 56.79 15.41 -34.71
CA THR A 50 56.69 15.92 -33.35
C THR A 50 55.48 15.28 -32.67
N PRO A 51 55.65 14.57 -31.54
CA PRO A 51 54.53 14.05 -30.76
C PRO A 51 53.57 15.17 -30.35
N GLY A 52 52.27 14.91 -30.43
CA GLY A 52 51.22 15.82 -29.97
C GLY A 52 50.99 15.71 -28.46
N ALA A 53 49.94 16.38 -27.99
CA ALA A 53 49.59 16.42 -26.56
C ALA A 53 49.04 15.09 -26.00
N CYS A 54 48.61 14.18 -26.87
CA CYS A 54 48.05 12.88 -26.53
C CYS A 54 48.50 11.82 -27.56
N ALA A 55 48.40 10.54 -27.19
CA ALA A 55 48.71 9.45 -28.11
C ALA A 55 47.76 9.48 -29.31
N GLY A 56 48.28 9.26 -30.52
CA GLY A 56 47.51 9.42 -31.77
C GLY A 56 47.56 10.83 -32.38
N ALA A 57 47.82 11.86 -31.57
CA ALA A 57 48.09 13.22 -32.05
C ALA A 57 49.58 13.43 -32.32
N TYR A 58 49.92 14.05 -33.45
CA TYR A 58 51.30 14.36 -33.84
C TYR A 58 51.33 15.41 -34.96
N ALA A 59 52.46 16.06 -35.19
CA ALA A 59 52.67 16.91 -36.35
C ALA A 59 53.82 16.39 -37.20
N ILE A 60 53.64 16.32 -38.51
CA ILE A 60 54.72 16.04 -39.46
C ILE A 60 55.09 17.34 -40.17
N THR A 61 56.36 17.75 -40.03
CA THR A 61 56.95 18.83 -40.81
C THR A 61 57.83 18.23 -41.90
N ARG A 62 57.42 18.38 -43.16
CA ARG A 62 58.22 18.02 -44.33
C ARG A 62 58.98 19.24 -44.81
N THR A 63 60.29 19.11 -44.98
CA THR A 63 61.19 20.17 -45.49
C THR A 63 61.79 19.74 -46.81
N TRP A 64 61.64 20.58 -47.83
CA TRP A 64 62.20 20.39 -49.17
C TRP A 64 63.42 21.26 -49.40
N LYS A 65 64.37 20.71 -50.17
CA LYS A 65 65.50 21.44 -50.76
C LYS A 65 65.62 21.08 -52.24
N ALA A 66 65.96 22.05 -53.08
CA ALA A 66 66.33 21.83 -54.46
C ALA A 66 67.83 22.00 -54.67
N LYS A 67 68.40 21.22 -55.59
CA LYS A 67 69.80 21.30 -56.01
C LYS A 67 69.89 21.30 -57.53
N ASP A 68 70.63 22.24 -58.10
CA ASP A 68 70.88 22.27 -59.54
C ASP A 68 72.02 21.32 -59.96
N ALA A 69 72.25 21.22 -61.27
CA ALA A 69 73.33 20.44 -61.87
C ALA A 69 74.76 20.90 -61.49
N CYS A 70 74.94 22.16 -61.10
CA CYS A 70 76.24 22.71 -60.66
C CYS A 70 76.47 22.53 -59.15
N GLY A 71 75.44 22.11 -58.43
CA GLY A 71 75.45 21.77 -57.02
C GLY A 71 75.01 22.89 -56.08
N ASN A 72 74.45 24.00 -56.57
CA ASN A 72 73.92 25.06 -55.71
C ASN A 72 72.61 24.59 -55.05
N GLU A 73 72.41 24.91 -53.77
CA GLU A 73 71.23 24.48 -52.99
C GLU A 73 70.27 25.64 -52.71
N SER A 74 68.96 25.37 -52.85
CA SER A 74 67.92 26.32 -52.47
C SER A 74 67.86 26.56 -50.96
N ALA A 75 67.26 27.68 -50.56
CA ALA A 75 66.74 27.81 -49.20
C ALA A 75 65.69 26.70 -48.93
N PRO A 76 65.61 26.18 -47.69
CA PRO A 76 64.63 25.17 -47.34
C PRO A 76 63.20 25.75 -47.39
N LEU A 77 62.26 24.91 -47.79
CA LEU A 77 60.83 25.22 -47.82
C LEU A 77 60.10 24.14 -47.05
N SER A 78 59.17 24.47 -46.15
CA SER A 78 58.52 23.47 -45.29
C SER A 78 57.00 23.58 -45.28
N GLN A 79 56.34 22.45 -45.04
CA GLN A 79 54.91 22.33 -44.75
C GLN A 79 54.75 21.50 -43.48
N THR A 80 53.88 21.94 -42.58
CA THR A 80 53.51 21.20 -41.36
C THR A 80 52.06 20.74 -41.47
N ILE A 81 51.82 19.46 -41.24
CA ILE A 81 50.48 18.89 -41.10
C ILE A 81 50.34 18.36 -39.67
N THR A 82 49.35 18.87 -38.95
CA THR A 82 49.00 18.45 -37.58
C THR A 82 47.87 17.43 -37.63
N VAL A 83 48.09 16.27 -37.03
CA VAL A 83 47.08 15.25 -36.76
C VAL A 83 46.61 15.42 -35.32
N GLN A 84 45.31 15.59 -35.14
CA GLN A 84 44.66 15.66 -33.84
C GLN A 84 43.62 14.54 -33.70
N ASP A 85 43.18 14.32 -32.47
CA ASP A 85 42.04 13.47 -32.17
C ASP A 85 41.05 14.24 -31.29
N ILE A 86 39.88 14.49 -31.87
CA ILE A 86 38.73 15.13 -31.21
C ILE A 86 37.48 14.26 -31.26
N THR A 87 37.60 13.00 -31.71
CA THR A 87 36.45 12.12 -31.89
C THR A 87 36.34 11.22 -30.68
N ALA A 88 35.15 11.16 -30.07
CA ALA A 88 34.91 10.26 -28.97
C ALA A 88 34.83 8.79 -29.44
N PRO A 89 35.19 7.84 -28.56
CA PRO A 89 34.93 6.43 -28.81
C PRO A 89 33.47 6.17 -29.14
N THR A 90 33.21 5.16 -29.96
CA THR A 90 31.87 4.70 -30.30
C THR A 90 31.47 3.50 -29.43
N VAL A 91 30.19 3.43 -29.07
CA VAL A 91 29.63 2.26 -28.36
C VAL A 91 29.25 1.21 -29.40
N VAL A 92 30.01 0.12 -29.48
CA VAL A 92 29.73 -1.00 -30.41
C VAL A 92 28.59 -1.87 -29.88
N SER A 93 28.63 -2.17 -28.58
CA SER A 93 27.56 -2.89 -27.90
C SER A 93 27.48 -2.53 -26.42
N CYS A 94 26.26 -2.43 -25.90
CA CYS A 94 26.01 -2.27 -24.47
C CYS A 94 25.14 -3.42 -23.95
N PRO A 95 25.38 -3.92 -22.73
CA PRO A 95 24.52 -4.94 -22.12
C PRO A 95 23.08 -4.45 -21.97
N GLN A 96 22.11 -5.37 -22.14
CA GLN A 96 20.68 -5.07 -22.01
C GLN A 96 20.23 -5.11 -20.55
N ASP A 97 19.20 -4.33 -20.24
CA ASP A 97 18.58 -4.32 -18.92
C ASP A 97 17.97 -5.69 -18.56
N GLN A 98 17.95 -5.99 -17.26
CA GLN A 98 17.46 -7.26 -16.74
C GLN A 98 16.53 -7.06 -15.54
N THR A 99 15.56 -7.96 -15.40
CA THR A 99 14.77 -8.12 -14.17
C THR A 99 14.99 -9.54 -13.66
N ILE A 100 15.37 -9.66 -12.38
CA ILE A 100 15.64 -10.94 -11.72
C ILE A 100 14.86 -11.02 -10.41
N ASP A 101 14.52 -12.23 -10.01
CA ASP A 101 13.87 -12.45 -8.73
C ASP A 101 14.86 -12.32 -7.56
N CYS A 102 14.32 -11.90 -6.43
CA CYS A 102 14.92 -12.00 -5.10
C CYS A 102 15.77 -13.26 -4.89
N GLY A 103 16.93 -13.06 -4.26
CA GLY A 103 17.89 -14.14 -3.98
C GLY A 103 18.87 -14.39 -5.13
N ALA A 104 18.59 -13.93 -6.35
CA ALA A 104 19.58 -13.88 -7.42
C ALA A 104 20.56 -12.72 -7.19
N THR A 105 21.85 -12.94 -7.48
CA THR A 105 22.86 -11.88 -7.44
C THR A 105 22.92 -11.17 -8.80
N PRO A 106 22.84 -9.83 -8.86
CA PRO A 106 23.00 -9.08 -10.11
C PRO A 106 24.34 -9.39 -10.79
N GLN A 107 24.32 -9.66 -12.10
CA GLN A 107 25.52 -9.88 -12.91
C GLN A 107 25.50 -8.94 -14.11
N PHE A 108 26.43 -7.99 -14.14
CA PHE A 108 26.54 -7.03 -15.24
C PHE A 108 27.28 -7.63 -16.44
N GLY A 109 26.81 -7.32 -17.65
CA GLY A 109 27.51 -7.66 -18.88
C GLY A 109 28.77 -6.82 -19.11
N GLN A 110 29.48 -7.08 -20.21
CA GLN A 110 30.63 -6.29 -20.63
C GLN A 110 30.26 -5.45 -21.85
N PRO A 111 30.51 -4.12 -21.86
CA PRO A 111 30.35 -3.31 -23.05
C PRO A 111 31.52 -3.50 -24.02
N VAL A 112 31.32 -3.07 -25.26
CA VAL A 112 32.38 -2.98 -26.26
C VAL A 112 32.40 -1.58 -26.83
N PHE A 113 33.58 -0.97 -26.84
CA PHE A 113 33.83 0.34 -27.42
C PHE A 113 34.86 0.21 -28.55
N HIS A 114 34.77 1.11 -29.52
CA HIS A 114 35.71 1.20 -30.64
C HIS A 114 36.07 2.66 -30.87
N ASP A 115 37.36 2.93 -31.05
CA ASP A 115 37.85 4.23 -31.44
C ASP A 115 38.83 4.10 -32.61
N ASP A 116 38.77 5.04 -33.55
CA ASP A 116 39.57 4.98 -34.79
C ASP A 116 41.01 5.45 -34.58
N CYS A 117 41.27 6.17 -33.50
CA CYS A 117 42.54 6.81 -33.16
C CYS A 117 43.21 6.16 -31.94
N ASP A 118 42.43 5.46 -31.14
CA ASP A 118 42.82 4.68 -29.98
C ASP A 118 42.32 3.24 -30.08
N ALA A 119 43.23 2.29 -30.31
CA ALA A 119 42.88 0.87 -30.40
C ALA A 119 42.41 0.27 -29.05
N ALA A 120 42.63 0.96 -27.93
CA ALA A 120 42.30 0.45 -26.59
C ALA A 120 41.88 1.60 -25.64
N PRO A 121 40.71 2.23 -25.87
CA PRO A 121 40.22 3.28 -24.98
C PRO A 121 40.06 2.74 -23.56
N THR A 122 40.40 3.56 -22.57
CA THR A 122 40.35 3.17 -21.17
C THR A 122 38.90 3.12 -20.69
N VAL A 123 38.44 1.94 -20.25
CA VAL A 123 37.06 1.75 -19.76
C VAL A 123 37.03 1.73 -18.24
N ALA A 124 36.28 2.65 -17.65
CA ALA A 124 35.95 2.67 -16.22
C ALA A 124 34.44 2.43 -16.02
N PHE A 125 34.04 2.01 -14.82
CA PHE A 125 32.62 1.89 -14.47
C PHE A 125 32.29 2.54 -13.12
N LYS A 126 31.02 2.92 -12.97
CA LYS A 126 30.44 3.42 -11.73
C LYS A 126 29.09 2.77 -11.48
N ASP A 127 28.88 2.35 -10.24
CA ASP A 127 27.61 1.74 -9.81
C ASP A 127 26.74 2.74 -9.04
N ALA A 128 25.44 2.60 -9.21
CA ALA A 128 24.41 3.23 -8.40
C ALA A 128 23.39 2.17 -7.97
N LEU A 129 22.96 2.23 -6.71
CA LEU A 129 21.93 1.37 -6.15
C LEU A 129 20.79 2.25 -5.64
N THR A 130 19.58 1.95 -6.06
CA THR A 130 18.38 2.52 -5.45
C THR A 130 17.51 1.39 -4.91
N THR A 131 16.79 1.68 -3.82
CA THR A 131 15.82 0.76 -3.22
C THR A 131 14.50 1.50 -3.13
N ASP A 132 13.44 0.92 -3.68
CA ASP A 132 12.12 1.52 -3.54
C ASP A 132 11.52 1.26 -2.15
N GLN A 133 10.37 1.88 -1.88
CA GLN A 133 9.68 1.70 -0.60
C GLN A 133 9.27 0.24 -0.33
N PHE A 134 9.13 -0.58 -1.37
CA PHE A 134 8.75 -1.98 -1.28
C PHE A 134 9.95 -2.91 -1.06
N GLY A 135 11.18 -2.39 -1.15
CA GLY A 135 12.40 -3.18 -1.04
C GLY A 135 12.89 -3.76 -2.36
N ASN A 136 12.28 -3.41 -3.50
CA ASN A 136 12.88 -3.74 -4.79
C ASN A 136 14.15 -2.93 -4.95
N THR A 137 15.20 -3.56 -5.47
CA THR A 137 16.48 -2.88 -5.70
C THR A 137 16.72 -2.71 -7.18
N VAL A 138 17.24 -1.55 -7.56
CA VAL A 138 17.65 -1.25 -8.94
C VAL A 138 19.13 -0.89 -8.90
N SER A 139 19.94 -1.74 -9.51
CA SER A 139 21.37 -1.54 -9.64
C SER A 139 21.69 -1.09 -11.07
N THR A 140 22.26 0.09 -11.22
CA THR A 140 22.67 0.64 -12.52
C THR A 140 24.19 0.72 -12.56
N ARG A 141 24.79 0.10 -13.58
CA ARG A 141 26.22 0.24 -13.88
C ARG A 141 26.39 1.07 -15.13
N THR A 142 27.16 2.15 -15.03
CA THR A 142 27.52 3.00 -16.16
C THR A 142 28.98 2.79 -16.48
N TRP A 143 29.29 2.42 -17.72
CA TRP A 143 30.65 2.37 -18.25
C TRP A 143 30.96 3.64 -19.03
N THR A 144 32.18 4.12 -18.89
CA THR A 144 32.71 5.26 -19.64
C THR A 144 34.04 4.84 -20.26
N ALA A 145 34.11 4.86 -21.59
CA ALA A 145 35.35 4.73 -22.34
C ALA A 145 35.92 6.13 -22.58
N THR A 146 37.19 6.31 -22.26
CA THR A 146 37.93 7.56 -22.49
C THR A 146 39.16 7.24 -23.34
N ASP A 147 39.30 7.91 -24.47
CA ASP A 147 40.49 7.79 -25.31
C ASP A 147 41.68 8.55 -24.70
N HIS A 148 42.84 8.46 -25.35
CA HIS A 148 44.06 9.13 -24.89
C HIS A 148 44.03 10.67 -24.96
N CYS A 149 43.14 11.25 -25.75
CA CYS A 149 42.96 12.70 -25.88
C CYS A 149 41.86 13.24 -24.95
N GLY A 150 41.21 12.35 -24.18
CA GLY A 150 40.22 12.68 -23.18
C GLY A 150 38.79 12.77 -23.72
N ASN A 151 38.55 12.42 -25.00
CA ASN A 151 37.18 12.31 -25.49
C ASN A 151 36.56 11.02 -24.93
N PHE A 152 35.25 11.00 -24.72
CA PHE A 152 34.61 9.91 -24.02
C PHE A 152 33.20 9.61 -24.52
N ALA A 153 32.83 8.34 -24.37
CA ALA A 153 31.46 7.87 -24.55
C ALA A 153 31.07 6.94 -23.41
N SER A 154 29.76 6.87 -23.14
CA SER A 154 29.23 6.08 -22.04
C SER A 154 28.03 5.25 -22.47
N CYS A 155 27.85 4.13 -21.79
CA CYS A 155 26.64 3.30 -21.88
C CYS A 155 26.33 2.72 -20.49
N HIS A 156 25.10 2.24 -20.28
CA HIS A 156 24.69 1.72 -18.98
C HIS A 156 23.82 0.47 -19.11
N GLN A 157 23.77 -0.30 -18.02
CA GLN A 157 22.88 -1.44 -17.85
C GLN A 157 22.21 -1.30 -16.49
N THR A 158 20.91 -1.59 -16.46
CA THR A 158 20.09 -1.64 -15.26
C THR A 158 19.66 -3.07 -14.94
N ILE A 159 19.85 -3.48 -13.70
CA ILE A 159 19.36 -4.76 -13.17
C ILE A 159 18.39 -4.47 -12.02
N THR A 160 17.12 -4.85 -12.22
CA THR A 160 16.06 -4.76 -11.21
C THR A 160 15.92 -6.09 -10.50
N VAL A 161 16.04 -6.10 -9.17
CA VAL A 161 15.76 -7.27 -8.33
C VAL A 161 14.40 -7.07 -7.67
N THR A 162 13.43 -7.92 -8.02
CA THR A 162 12.10 -7.94 -7.42
C THR A 162 12.12 -8.63 -6.05
N ILE A 163 11.20 -8.27 -5.17
CA ILE A 163 11.08 -8.89 -3.84
C ILE A 163 10.46 -10.29 -3.87
N CYS A 164 10.96 -11.17 -3.00
CA CYS A 164 10.32 -12.44 -2.66
C CYS A 164 9.27 -12.11 -1.62
N GLY A 165 8.02 -12.02 -2.06
CA GLY A 165 6.92 -11.64 -1.19
C GLY A 165 5.81 -12.68 -1.17
N GLY A 166 5.11 -12.73 -0.04
CA GLY A 166 3.82 -13.39 0.05
C GLY A 166 2.68 -12.41 -0.19
N SER A 167 1.47 -12.89 0.00
CA SER A 167 0.27 -12.05 0.02
C SER A 167 -0.44 -12.17 1.35
N ILE A 168 -0.98 -11.06 1.87
CA ILE A 168 -1.93 -11.10 2.97
C ILE A 168 -3.31 -10.82 2.40
N CYS A 169 -4.17 -11.83 2.41
CA CYS A 169 -5.55 -11.70 1.99
C CYS A 169 -6.47 -11.50 3.19
N VAL A 170 -7.49 -10.69 3.02
CA VAL A 170 -8.57 -10.47 3.97
C VAL A 170 -9.88 -10.95 3.37
N VAL A 171 -10.75 -11.50 4.21
CA VAL A 171 -12.12 -11.83 3.87
C VAL A 171 -13.03 -11.14 4.87
N LYS A 172 -13.92 -10.28 4.38
CA LYS A 172 -14.91 -9.55 5.16
C LYS A 172 -16.28 -10.19 4.96
N PHE A 173 -16.91 -10.56 6.07
CA PHE A 173 -18.23 -11.17 6.06
C PHE A 173 -19.14 -10.52 7.11
N TYR A 174 -20.44 -10.58 6.82
CA TYR A 174 -21.51 -10.22 7.73
C TYR A 174 -21.84 -11.42 8.59
N ASP A 175 -21.44 -11.32 9.85
CA ASP A 175 -21.58 -12.38 10.83
C ASP A 175 -23.00 -12.35 11.40
N LYS A 176 -23.88 -13.19 10.87
CA LYS A 176 -25.32 -13.10 11.11
C LYS A 176 -25.70 -13.67 12.48
N ASN A 177 -24.92 -14.61 13.00
CA ASN A 177 -25.16 -15.25 14.29
C ASN A 177 -24.24 -14.71 15.40
N GLY A 178 -23.24 -13.89 15.03
CA GLY A 178 -22.35 -13.19 15.96
C GLY A 178 -21.30 -14.11 16.60
N ASP A 179 -21.00 -15.26 16.01
CA ASP A 179 -20.10 -16.27 16.58
C ASP A 179 -18.61 -16.04 16.24
N GLY A 180 -18.31 -15.11 15.35
CA GLY A 180 -16.96 -14.76 14.89
C GLY A 180 -16.39 -15.73 13.84
N ILE A 181 -17.19 -16.65 13.31
CA ILE A 181 -16.77 -17.69 12.36
C ILE A 181 -17.55 -17.52 11.06
N GLN A 182 -16.84 -17.36 9.94
CA GLN A 182 -17.50 -17.33 8.64
C GLN A 182 -18.17 -18.68 8.35
N ASN A 183 -19.50 -18.71 8.37
CA ASN A 183 -20.32 -19.88 8.06
C ASN A 183 -20.83 -19.85 6.60
N PHE A 184 -21.34 -20.99 6.14
CA PHE A 184 -22.03 -21.05 4.85
C PHE A 184 -23.31 -20.22 4.87
N GLY A 185 -23.52 -19.39 3.85
CA GLY A 185 -24.68 -18.50 3.73
C GLY A 185 -24.48 -17.11 4.34
N GLU A 186 -23.34 -16.84 4.98
CA GLU A 186 -23.01 -15.50 5.45
C GLU A 186 -22.56 -14.58 4.32
N VAL A 187 -23.03 -13.34 4.36
CA VAL A 187 -22.93 -12.40 3.25
C VAL A 187 -21.53 -11.80 3.22
N ALA A 188 -20.89 -11.81 2.06
CA ALA A 188 -19.65 -11.08 1.83
C ALA A 188 -19.88 -9.56 1.87
N ILE A 189 -18.97 -8.80 2.50
CA ILE A 189 -19.09 -7.33 2.57
C ILE A 189 -18.06 -6.69 1.65
N ALA A 190 -18.55 -6.02 0.60
CA ALA A 190 -17.74 -5.32 -0.39
C ALA A 190 -17.45 -3.88 0.04
N GLY A 191 -16.29 -3.34 -0.35
CA GLY A 191 -15.90 -1.95 -0.11
C GLY A 191 -15.39 -1.68 1.32
N TRP A 192 -15.12 -2.72 2.12
CA TRP A 192 -14.60 -2.55 3.48
C TRP A 192 -13.13 -2.18 3.44
N LYS A 193 -12.75 -1.10 4.14
CA LYS A 193 -11.39 -0.58 4.13
C LYS A 193 -10.50 -1.35 5.09
N PHE A 194 -9.33 -1.76 4.61
CA PHE A 194 -8.28 -2.42 5.38
C PHE A 194 -6.96 -1.68 5.23
N THR A 195 -6.15 -1.76 6.28
CA THR A 195 -4.76 -1.31 6.28
C THR A 195 -3.86 -2.49 6.64
N VAL A 196 -2.79 -2.70 5.87
CA VAL A 196 -1.65 -3.51 6.29
C VAL A 196 -0.49 -2.59 6.62
N SER A 197 0.15 -2.78 7.77
CA SER A 197 1.31 -2.01 8.20
C SER A 197 2.43 -2.87 8.78
N GLY A 198 3.66 -2.38 8.76
CA GLY A 198 4.84 -3.07 9.29
C GLY A 198 5.72 -3.65 8.18
N GLY A 199 6.31 -4.82 8.42
CA GLY A 199 7.31 -5.42 7.55
C GLY A 199 8.59 -4.60 7.43
N PRO A 200 9.47 -4.95 6.47
CA PRO A 200 10.64 -4.16 6.13
C PRO A 200 10.23 -2.73 5.74
N ASN A 201 11.03 -1.74 6.15
CA ASN A 201 10.82 -0.32 5.85
C ASN A 201 9.52 0.29 6.40
N ASN A 202 8.82 -0.38 7.33
CA ASN A 202 7.58 0.11 7.94
C ASN A 202 6.52 0.49 6.90
N LEU A 203 6.27 -0.41 5.95
CA LEU A 203 5.26 -0.27 4.91
C LEU A 203 3.88 0.03 5.50
N ALA A 204 3.07 0.80 4.79
CA ALA A 204 1.65 0.99 5.08
C ALA A 204 0.86 1.05 3.76
N ARG A 205 -0.08 0.11 3.57
CA ARG A 205 -0.95 0.06 2.38
C ARG A 205 -2.39 -0.05 2.79
N VAL A 206 -3.26 0.53 1.97
CA VAL A 206 -4.71 0.49 2.14
C VAL A 206 -5.33 -0.29 0.99
N GLY A 207 -6.37 -1.06 1.29
CA GLY A 207 -7.15 -1.83 0.33
C GLY A 207 -8.63 -1.83 0.68
N PHE A 208 -9.46 -2.23 -0.28
CA PHE A 208 -10.89 -2.34 -0.11
C PHE A 208 -11.36 -3.71 -0.63
N THR A 209 -12.25 -4.36 0.09
CA THR A 209 -12.80 -5.66 -0.34
C THR A 209 -13.58 -5.55 -1.63
N GLY A 210 -13.46 -6.56 -2.50
CA GLY A 210 -14.26 -6.71 -3.70
C GLY A 210 -15.69 -7.15 -3.41
N VAL A 211 -16.46 -7.39 -4.47
CA VAL A 211 -17.86 -7.86 -4.40
C VAL A 211 -18.00 -9.22 -3.70
N ASP A 212 -16.94 -10.02 -3.69
CA ASP A 212 -16.82 -11.31 -3.00
C ASP A 212 -16.37 -11.15 -1.53
N GLY A 213 -16.24 -9.91 -1.06
CA GLY A 213 -15.81 -9.60 0.30
C GLY A 213 -14.32 -9.84 0.54
N SER A 214 -13.53 -10.09 -0.51
CA SER A 214 -12.11 -10.42 -0.36
C SER A 214 -11.20 -9.35 -0.93
N PHE A 215 -9.97 -9.25 -0.41
CA PHE A 215 -8.92 -8.40 -0.97
C PHE A 215 -7.54 -8.94 -0.57
N CYS A 216 -6.55 -8.85 -1.46
CA CYS A 216 -5.19 -9.27 -1.18
C CYS A 216 -4.21 -8.09 -1.28
N PHE A 217 -3.38 -7.95 -0.25
CA PHE A 217 -2.15 -7.18 -0.32
C PHE A 217 -1.08 -8.08 -0.90
N ASP A 218 -0.92 -8.04 -2.23
CA ASP A 218 0.07 -8.85 -2.94
C ASP A 218 1.47 -8.26 -2.87
N THR A 219 2.46 -9.10 -3.17
CA THR A 219 3.88 -8.73 -3.26
C THR A 219 4.35 -7.97 -2.01
N LEU A 220 4.04 -8.50 -0.83
CA LEU A 220 4.55 -7.98 0.44
C LEU A 220 5.85 -8.71 0.78
N PRO A 221 6.96 -8.01 1.03
CA PRO A 221 8.20 -8.65 1.47
C PRO A 221 7.99 -9.61 2.64
N VAL A 222 8.89 -10.58 2.80
CA VAL A 222 8.89 -11.40 4.02
C VAL A 222 9.08 -10.51 5.25
N GLY A 223 8.30 -10.75 6.31
CA GLY A 223 8.34 -9.88 7.48
C GLY A 223 7.12 -10.04 8.38
N THR A 224 7.06 -9.22 9.43
CA THR A 224 5.92 -9.22 10.35
C THR A 224 5.04 -8.00 10.10
N TYR A 225 3.77 -8.25 9.83
CA TYR A 225 2.77 -7.24 9.48
C TYR A 225 1.60 -7.23 10.45
N THR A 226 0.96 -6.08 10.56
CA THR A 226 -0.36 -5.92 11.20
C THR A 226 -1.38 -5.67 10.10
N VAL A 227 -2.40 -6.51 9.99
CA VAL A 227 -3.57 -6.24 9.13
C VAL A 227 -4.73 -5.80 10.02
N THR A 228 -5.33 -4.66 9.70
CA THR A 228 -6.36 -4.00 10.54
C THR A 228 -7.53 -3.57 9.67
N GLU A 229 -8.75 -3.86 10.12
CA GLU A 229 -9.95 -3.30 9.50
C GLU A 229 -10.23 -1.88 10.01
N ALA A 230 -10.71 -1.02 9.12
CA ALA A 230 -11.12 0.33 9.49
C ALA A 230 -12.42 0.32 10.30
N THR A 231 -12.61 1.34 11.15
CA THR A 231 -13.88 1.58 11.83
C THR A 231 -14.75 2.47 10.94
N PRO A 232 -15.98 2.03 10.57
CA PRO A 232 -16.91 2.87 9.83
C PRO A 232 -17.31 4.12 10.61
N GLN A 233 -17.77 5.15 9.90
CA GLN A 233 -18.34 6.35 10.52
C GLN A 233 -19.63 6.06 11.31
N GLN A 234 -20.36 5.03 10.88
CA GLN A 234 -21.59 4.55 11.51
C GLN A 234 -21.24 3.71 12.75
N SER A 235 -21.64 4.18 13.92
CA SER A 235 -21.40 3.51 15.21
C SER A 235 -22.23 2.23 15.43
N SER A 236 -23.14 1.90 14.51
CA SER A 236 -23.95 0.68 14.57
C SER A 236 -23.16 -0.58 14.28
N TRP A 237 -21.98 -0.48 13.69
CA TRP A 237 -21.13 -1.63 13.35
C TRP A 237 -20.33 -2.12 14.56
N ILE A 238 -20.42 -3.42 14.82
CA ILE A 238 -19.68 -4.11 15.88
C ILE A 238 -18.82 -5.20 15.26
N ASN A 239 -17.56 -5.28 15.66
CA ASN A 239 -16.66 -6.36 15.25
C ASN A 239 -17.04 -7.63 16.03
N THR A 240 -17.23 -8.74 15.31
CA THR A 240 -17.45 -10.07 15.92
C THR A 240 -16.19 -10.93 15.92
N THR A 241 -15.17 -10.49 15.17
CA THR A 241 -13.79 -10.98 15.22
C THR A 241 -12.82 -9.92 15.76
N ALA A 242 -11.55 -10.27 15.92
CA ALA A 242 -10.52 -9.27 16.25
C ALA A 242 -10.41 -8.20 15.15
N LYS A 243 -10.28 -6.93 15.56
CA LYS A 243 -10.11 -5.78 14.66
C LYS A 243 -8.78 -5.81 13.90
N SER A 244 -7.77 -6.46 14.45
CA SER A 244 -6.45 -6.59 13.83
C SER A 244 -5.78 -7.93 14.14
N TYR A 245 -4.89 -8.35 13.24
CA TYR A 245 -4.05 -9.54 13.40
C TYR A 245 -2.60 -9.21 13.09
N GLN A 246 -1.70 -9.77 13.91
CA GLN A 246 -0.27 -9.90 13.55
C GLN A 246 -0.10 -11.09 12.60
N VAL A 247 0.69 -10.91 11.56
CA VAL A 247 0.98 -11.91 10.53
C VAL A 247 2.48 -11.93 10.27
N VAL A 248 3.12 -13.07 10.55
CA VAL A 248 4.48 -13.35 10.06
C VAL A 248 4.34 -13.93 8.65
N LEU A 249 4.76 -13.15 7.67
CA LEU A 249 4.62 -13.45 6.25
C LEU A 249 5.91 -14.02 5.68
N GLY A 250 5.82 -15.18 5.03
CA GLY A 250 6.85 -15.76 4.18
C GLY A 250 6.57 -15.48 2.70
N THR A 251 6.79 -16.45 1.83
CA THR A 251 6.52 -16.33 0.38
C THR A 251 5.13 -16.85 -0.04
N SER A 252 4.36 -17.37 0.91
CA SER A 252 3.02 -17.90 0.67
C SER A 252 1.92 -16.90 1.03
N THR A 253 0.71 -17.15 0.55
CA THR A 253 -0.46 -16.38 0.92
C THR A 253 -0.96 -16.75 2.33
N VAL A 254 -1.25 -15.73 3.14
CA VAL A 254 -1.93 -15.88 4.44
C VAL A 254 -3.27 -15.16 4.38
N THR A 255 -4.35 -15.87 4.72
CA THR A 255 -5.70 -15.30 4.75
C THR A 255 -6.17 -15.06 6.19
N LYS A 256 -6.75 -13.88 6.45
CA LYS A 256 -7.42 -13.54 7.71
C LYS A 256 -8.87 -13.15 7.46
N LYS A 257 -9.77 -13.61 8.32
CA LYS A 257 -11.21 -13.35 8.20
C LYS A 257 -11.65 -12.34 9.25
N PHE A 258 -12.55 -11.45 8.86
CA PHE A 258 -13.05 -10.35 9.66
C PHE A 258 -14.58 -10.32 9.62
N GLY A 259 -15.21 -10.74 10.71
CA GLY A 259 -16.66 -10.75 10.88
C GLY A 259 -17.13 -9.46 11.54
N ASN A 260 -18.17 -8.85 10.98
CA ASN A 260 -18.90 -7.75 11.63
C ASN A 260 -20.40 -7.98 11.53
N VAL A 261 -21.11 -7.39 12.48
CA VAL A 261 -22.57 -7.23 12.45
C VAL A 261 -22.89 -5.76 12.59
N CYS A 262 -24.13 -5.37 12.28
CA CYS A 262 -24.60 -4.07 12.69
C CYS A 262 -25.96 -4.09 13.36
N LEU A 263 -26.09 -3.13 14.27
CA LEU A 263 -27.23 -2.97 15.14
C LEU A 263 -28.27 -2.05 14.53
N GLY A 264 -29.54 -2.34 14.80
CA GLY A 264 -30.65 -1.50 14.39
C GLY A 264 -31.93 -1.79 15.14
N ALA A 265 -33.05 -1.48 14.48
CA ALA A 265 -34.39 -1.67 15.01
C ALA A 265 -34.80 -3.15 14.96
N GLY A 266 -35.53 -3.59 15.99
CA GLY A 266 -36.09 -4.95 16.11
C GLY A 266 -37.58 -4.96 16.45
N GLY A 267 -38.27 -3.81 16.36
CA GLY A 267 -39.71 -3.64 16.55
C GLY A 267 -40.16 -3.27 17.96
N GLY A 268 -39.23 -3.10 18.92
CA GLY A 268 -39.53 -2.84 20.32
C GLY A 268 -40.41 -1.61 20.59
N GLY A 269 -41.37 -1.77 21.48
CA GLY A 269 -42.17 -0.70 22.07
C GLY A 269 -41.65 -0.33 23.46
N THR A 270 -41.56 0.98 23.73
CA THR A 270 -41.10 1.49 25.03
C THR A 270 -42.13 1.18 26.12
N PRO A 271 -41.76 1.25 27.42
CA PRO A 271 -42.75 1.23 28.49
C PRO A 271 -43.88 2.25 28.30
N GLY A 272 -43.58 3.43 27.73
CA GLY A 272 -44.56 4.45 27.39
C GLY A 272 -45.49 4.09 26.23
N PHE A 273 -45.04 3.27 25.28
CA PHE A 273 -45.93 2.70 24.26
C PHE A 273 -46.98 1.81 24.92
N TRP A 274 -46.56 0.94 25.84
CA TRP A 274 -47.40 -0.01 26.58
C TRP A 274 -48.28 0.62 27.65
N SER A 275 -48.08 1.90 28.00
CA SER A 275 -48.99 2.68 28.84
C SER A 275 -49.96 3.57 28.04
N SER A 276 -49.85 3.56 26.71
CA SER A 276 -50.65 4.39 25.81
C SER A 276 -51.87 3.65 25.24
N LYS A 277 -52.76 4.37 24.54
CA LYS A 277 -53.89 3.75 23.80
C LYS A 277 -53.43 2.77 22.72
N ASN A 278 -52.23 2.95 22.17
CA ASN A 278 -51.70 2.07 21.13
C ASN A 278 -51.24 0.72 21.70
N GLY A 279 -50.66 0.71 22.91
CA GLY A 279 -50.38 -0.53 23.65
C GLY A 279 -51.68 -1.20 24.10
N GLU A 280 -52.64 -0.40 24.57
CA GLU A 280 -53.95 -0.86 25.01
C GLU A 280 -54.68 -1.63 23.92
N SER A 281 -54.70 -1.11 22.69
CA SER A 281 -55.36 -1.78 21.56
C SER A 281 -54.74 -3.13 21.19
N LEU A 282 -53.48 -3.39 21.58
CA LEU A 282 -52.81 -4.67 21.33
C LEU A 282 -53.02 -5.67 22.47
N ILE A 283 -53.36 -5.21 23.68
CA ILE A 283 -53.62 -6.06 24.85
C ILE A 283 -55.12 -6.36 25.02
N ASN A 284 -56.00 -5.43 24.65
CA ASN A 284 -57.44 -5.51 24.86
C ASN A 284 -58.24 -6.06 23.66
N ASP A 285 -57.58 -6.60 22.62
CA ASP A 285 -58.26 -7.21 21.47
C ASP A 285 -58.09 -8.74 21.34
N PRO A 286 -58.61 -9.55 22.27
CA PRO A 286 -58.88 -10.96 22.02
C PRO A 286 -60.37 -11.18 21.74
N PRO A 287 -60.75 -12.10 20.84
CA PRO A 287 -62.14 -12.35 20.43
C PRO A 287 -63.11 -12.77 21.55
N ASN A 288 -62.65 -12.97 22.80
CA ASN A 288 -63.43 -13.49 23.93
C ASN A 288 -63.24 -12.74 25.28
N GLY A 289 -62.59 -11.57 25.32
CA GLY A 289 -62.48 -10.77 26.57
C GLY A 289 -61.55 -11.32 27.67
N SER A 290 -60.76 -12.36 27.39
CA SER A 290 -59.67 -12.82 28.26
C SER A 290 -58.40 -11.98 28.04
N GLN A 291 -57.68 -11.53 29.07
CA GLN A 291 -56.41 -10.78 28.92
C GLN A 291 -55.18 -11.69 29.13
N PRO A 292 -54.80 -12.56 28.17
CA PRO A 292 -53.72 -13.54 28.34
C PRO A 292 -52.34 -12.89 28.60
N GLU A 293 -52.10 -11.68 28.08
CA GLU A 293 -50.86 -10.93 28.28
C GLU A 293 -50.67 -10.53 29.74
N LEU A 294 -51.76 -10.22 30.47
CA LEU A 294 -51.67 -9.95 31.91
C LEU A 294 -51.33 -11.22 32.69
N ALA A 295 -51.89 -12.38 32.30
CA ALA A 295 -51.55 -13.65 32.93
C ALA A 295 -50.07 -14.03 32.72
N LEU A 296 -49.50 -13.68 31.56
CA LEU A 296 -48.06 -13.84 31.29
C LEU A 296 -47.22 -12.93 32.18
N LEU A 297 -47.62 -11.67 32.37
CA LEU A 297 -46.95 -10.77 33.31
C LEU A 297 -47.05 -11.24 34.77
N SER A 298 -48.19 -11.82 35.18
CA SER A 298 -48.38 -12.41 36.50
C SER A 298 -47.48 -13.64 36.76
N SER A 299 -46.90 -14.25 35.71
CA SER A 299 -45.93 -15.34 35.86
C SER A 299 -44.50 -14.86 36.18
N LEU A 300 -44.25 -13.55 36.11
CA LEU A 300 -42.96 -12.92 36.37
C LEU A 300 -42.89 -12.36 37.80
N CYS A 301 -41.70 -12.31 38.37
CA CYS A 301 -41.46 -11.76 39.72
C CYS A 301 -41.34 -10.23 39.72
N LEU A 302 -42.29 -9.52 39.08
CA LEU A 302 -42.25 -8.06 38.94
C LEU A 302 -42.35 -7.37 40.31
N ARG A 303 -41.66 -6.23 40.46
CA ARG A 303 -41.55 -5.49 41.72
C ARG A 303 -42.17 -4.11 41.63
N THR A 304 -42.70 -3.59 42.73
CA THR A 304 -43.12 -2.18 42.86
C THR A 304 -41.95 -1.28 43.27
N ALA A 305 -42.14 0.04 43.23
CA ALA A 305 -41.17 1.00 43.75
C ALA A 305 -40.81 0.76 45.24
N ALA A 306 -41.75 0.24 46.03
CA ALA A 306 -41.55 -0.09 47.45
C ALA A 306 -40.90 -1.48 47.66
N GLY A 307 -40.68 -2.24 46.59
CA GLY A 307 -40.05 -3.56 46.60
C GLY A 307 -40.98 -4.72 46.94
N THR A 308 -42.30 -4.49 46.99
CA THR A 308 -43.31 -5.55 47.06
C THR A 308 -43.51 -6.20 45.69
N ASP A 309 -44.18 -7.35 45.65
CA ASP A 309 -44.61 -7.97 44.39
C ASP A 309 -45.62 -7.07 43.65
N PHE A 310 -45.51 -7.06 42.32
CA PHE A 310 -46.48 -6.44 41.43
C PHE A 310 -47.13 -7.52 40.55
N ASP A 311 -48.46 -7.55 40.55
CA ASP A 311 -49.27 -8.49 39.79
C ASP A 311 -50.44 -7.71 39.16
N PRO A 312 -50.41 -7.43 37.85
CA PRO A 312 -51.39 -6.55 37.21
C PRO A 312 -52.76 -7.23 37.10
N LYS A 313 -53.78 -6.68 37.77
CA LYS A 313 -55.16 -7.21 37.73
C LYS A 313 -56.00 -6.64 36.59
N SER A 314 -55.58 -5.52 36.02
CA SER A 314 -56.20 -4.88 34.87
C SER A 314 -55.18 -4.09 34.06
N TYR A 315 -55.54 -3.72 32.83
CA TYR A 315 -54.68 -2.85 32.01
C TYR A 315 -54.48 -1.46 32.66
N GLU A 316 -55.47 -0.92 33.37
CA GLU A 316 -55.33 0.37 34.06
C GLU A 316 -54.32 0.28 35.23
N ASP A 317 -54.27 -0.85 35.95
CA ASP A 317 -53.23 -1.10 36.96
C ASP A 317 -51.84 -1.16 36.33
N LEU A 318 -51.71 -1.92 35.24
CA LEU A 318 -50.46 -2.06 34.48
C LEU A 318 -49.96 -0.71 33.95
N LYS A 319 -50.85 0.05 33.31
CA LYS A 319 -50.55 1.36 32.73
C LYS A 319 -50.09 2.37 33.77
N THR A 320 -50.71 2.36 34.95
CA THR A 320 -50.31 3.23 36.06
C THR A 320 -48.93 2.83 36.58
N TRP A 321 -48.65 1.53 36.67
CA TRP A 321 -47.37 1.01 37.16
C TRP A 321 -46.20 1.19 36.16
N LEU A 322 -46.45 1.13 34.85
CA LEU A 322 -45.42 1.38 33.82
C LEU A 322 -44.96 2.85 33.79
N HIS A 323 -45.80 3.79 34.25
CA HIS A 323 -45.46 5.20 34.31
C HIS A 323 -44.56 5.53 35.53
N ASN A 324 -43.40 6.12 35.25
CA ASN A 324 -42.48 6.77 36.20
C ASN A 324 -41.66 5.82 37.11
N PRO A 325 -40.74 5.01 36.55
CA PRO A 325 -39.77 4.27 37.36
C PRO A 325 -38.84 5.23 38.10
N LYS A 326 -38.90 5.28 39.45
CA LYS A 326 -37.98 6.08 40.28
C LYS A 326 -36.60 5.41 40.33
N GLU A 327 -35.53 6.19 40.13
CA GLU A 327 -34.14 5.71 39.97
C GLU A 327 -33.49 5.02 41.20
N GLY A 328 -34.20 4.97 42.33
CA GLY A 328 -33.69 4.40 43.59
C GLY A 328 -33.57 2.87 43.57
N ASN A 329 -34.63 2.16 43.16
CA ASN A 329 -34.72 0.70 43.23
C ASN A 329 -34.51 0.06 41.85
N ALA A 330 -33.34 -0.55 41.62
CA ALA A 330 -33.03 -1.17 40.33
C ALA A 330 -33.93 -2.38 40.00
N ALA A 331 -34.50 -3.05 41.01
CA ALA A 331 -35.43 -4.16 40.79
C ALA A 331 -36.74 -3.68 40.13
N TYR A 332 -37.27 -2.54 40.58
CA TYR A 332 -38.46 -1.93 39.98
C TYR A 332 -38.20 -1.50 38.53
N ILE A 333 -37.08 -0.81 38.28
CA ILE A 333 -36.72 -0.34 36.93
C ILE A 333 -36.53 -1.54 35.98
N LEU A 334 -35.84 -2.59 36.44
CA LEU A 334 -35.69 -3.83 35.69
C LEU A 334 -37.05 -4.49 35.42
N SER A 335 -37.95 -4.52 36.41
CA SER A 335 -39.30 -5.07 36.26
C SER A 335 -40.07 -4.35 35.15
N VAL A 336 -40.03 -3.01 35.11
CA VAL A 336 -40.73 -2.22 34.08
C VAL A 336 -40.21 -2.55 32.67
N HIS A 337 -38.89 -2.66 32.49
CA HIS A 337 -38.32 -3.00 31.19
C HIS A 337 -38.52 -4.48 30.81
N LEU A 338 -38.53 -5.39 31.79
CA LEU A 338 -38.88 -6.79 31.58
C LEU A 338 -40.33 -6.94 31.14
N ALA A 339 -41.27 -6.28 31.82
CA ALA A 339 -42.68 -6.31 31.48
C ALA A 339 -42.93 -5.74 30.07
N ALA A 340 -42.32 -4.59 29.74
CA ALA A 340 -42.41 -4.02 28.39
C ALA A 340 -41.85 -4.96 27.31
N MET A 341 -40.73 -5.64 27.59
CA MET A 341 -40.15 -6.59 26.63
C MET A 341 -41.01 -7.85 26.49
N GLN A 342 -41.59 -8.36 27.58
CA GLN A 342 -42.55 -9.46 27.52
C GLN A 342 -43.72 -9.12 26.59
N LEU A 343 -44.31 -7.94 26.74
CA LEU A 343 -45.40 -7.48 25.87
C LEU A 343 -44.95 -7.32 24.41
N ASN A 344 -43.71 -6.86 24.18
CA ASN A 344 -43.13 -6.80 22.83
C ASN A 344 -43.01 -8.18 22.18
N VAL A 345 -42.60 -9.20 22.93
CA VAL A 345 -42.50 -10.57 22.41
C VAL A 345 -43.87 -11.16 22.12
N GLU A 346 -44.81 -11.05 23.07
CA GLU A 346 -46.15 -11.63 22.93
C GLU A 346 -46.99 -10.98 21.83
N SER A 347 -46.84 -9.68 21.62
CA SER A 347 -47.50 -8.97 20.51
C SER A 347 -46.85 -9.22 19.14
N GLY A 348 -45.78 -10.01 19.08
CA GLY A 348 -45.02 -10.26 17.86
C GLY A 348 -44.21 -9.07 17.36
N LYS A 349 -44.08 -8.00 18.17
CA LYS A 349 -43.26 -6.84 17.85
C LYS A 349 -41.77 -7.16 17.85
N VAL A 350 -41.33 -8.02 18.77
CA VAL A 350 -39.94 -8.48 18.90
C VAL A 350 -39.93 -10.00 18.86
N ASP A 351 -39.09 -10.59 18.02
CA ASP A 351 -38.84 -12.03 18.08
C ASP A 351 -38.00 -12.36 19.32
N GLY A 352 -38.46 -13.28 20.17
CA GLY A 352 -37.73 -13.72 21.37
C GLY A 352 -36.35 -14.33 21.07
N ASN A 353 -36.16 -14.88 19.87
CA ASN A 353 -34.87 -15.39 19.41
C ASN A 353 -33.96 -14.30 18.82
N ALA A 354 -34.46 -13.08 18.63
CA ALA A 354 -33.64 -11.98 18.13
C ALA A 354 -32.48 -11.72 19.09
N LEU A 355 -31.29 -11.49 18.52
CA LEU A 355 -30.09 -11.16 19.28
C LEU A 355 -30.06 -9.67 19.57
N LEU A 356 -29.77 -9.34 20.83
CA LEU A 356 -29.66 -7.99 21.36
C LEU A 356 -28.26 -7.79 21.94
N TYR A 357 -27.67 -6.62 21.73
CA TYR A 357 -26.39 -6.26 22.33
C TYR A 357 -26.55 -6.03 23.84
N ALA A 358 -25.99 -6.94 24.63
CA ALA A 358 -26.13 -7.02 26.08
C ALA A 358 -24.83 -7.49 26.76
N PRO A 359 -23.69 -6.81 26.55
CA PRO A 359 -22.38 -7.26 27.03
C PRO A 359 -22.33 -7.38 28.56
N GLY A 360 -21.73 -8.46 29.04
CA GLY A 360 -21.55 -8.72 30.48
C GLY A 360 -22.80 -9.25 31.20
N THR A 361 -23.87 -9.58 30.47
CA THR A 361 -24.93 -10.50 30.93
C THR A 361 -24.44 -11.94 30.85
N ARG A 362 -25.04 -12.91 31.56
CA ARG A 362 -24.54 -14.30 31.53
C ARG A 362 -24.96 -15.03 30.24
N CYS A 363 -26.06 -14.61 29.64
CA CYS A 363 -26.54 -15.08 28.33
C CYS A 363 -25.73 -14.54 27.16
N ALA A 364 -24.93 -13.49 27.37
CA ALA A 364 -24.16 -12.90 26.29
C ALA A 364 -23.00 -13.82 25.88
N ASN A 365 -22.85 -14.00 24.56
CA ASN A 365 -21.66 -14.63 23.99
C ASN A 365 -20.40 -13.76 24.20
N ALA A 366 -19.24 -14.22 23.74
CA ALA A 366 -17.97 -13.50 23.92
C ALA A 366 -17.97 -12.09 23.29
N GLN A 367 -18.82 -11.86 22.30
CA GLN A 367 -19.00 -10.61 21.58
C GLN A 367 -20.08 -9.72 22.22
N GLY A 368 -20.76 -10.18 23.27
CA GLY A 368 -21.71 -9.40 24.04
C GLY A 368 -23.16 -9.54 23.60
N PHE A 369 -23.54 -10.57 22.83
CA PHE A 369 -24.89 -10.73 22.29
C PHE A 369 -25.66 -11.86 22.97
N ALA A 370 -26.93 -11.60 23.28
CA ALA A 370 -27.84 -12.56 23.91
C ALA A 370 -29.20 -12.53 23.21
N SER A 371 -29.92 -13.65 23.20
CA SER A 371 -31.31 -13.63 22.74
C SER A 371 -32.20 -12.91 23.74
N VAL A 372 -33.24 -12.23 23.23
CA VAL A 372 -34.24 -11.52 24.06
C VAL A 372 -34.84 -12.45 25.12
N SER A 373 -35.24 -13.67 24.75
CA SER A 373 -35.80 -14.65 25.68
C SER A 373 -34.82 -15.04 26.79
N CYS A 374 -33.52 -15.13 26.49
CA CYS A 374 -32.51 -15.44 27.50
C CYS A 374 -32.35 -14.29 28.50
N LEU A 375 -32.29 -13.04 27.99
CA LEU A 375 -32.21 -11.83 28.83
C LEU A 375 -33.44 -11.66 29.73
N MET A 376 -34.63 -11.93 29.20
CA MET A 376 -35.88 -11.89 29.97
C MET A 376 -35.88 -12.92 31.09
N ASN A 377 -35.42 -14.15 30.82
CA ASN A 377 -35.30 -15.19 31.83
C ASN A 377 -34.31 -14.80 32.93
N GLU A 378 -33.14 -14.26 32.58
CA GLU A 378 -32.17 -13.79 33.58
C GLU A 378 -32.69 -12.65 34.44
N ALA A 379 -33.37 -11.68 33.82
CA ALA A 379 -34.02 -10.59 34.54
C ALA A 379 -35.06 -11.14 35.52
N ASN A 380 -35.92 -12.06 35.08
CA ASN A 380 -36.92 -12.67 35.93
C ASN A 380 -36.28 -13.45 37.09
N GLN A 381 -35.26 -14.27 36.82
CA GLN A 381 -34.54 -15.02 37.86
C GLN A 381 -33.91 -14.10 38.92
N LEU A 382 -33.31 -12.99 38.50
CA LEU A 382 -32.77 -12.00 39.42
C LEU A 382 -33.86 -11.40 40.31
N LEU A 383 -35.02 -11.09 39.72
CA LEU A 383 -36.17 -10.54 40.44
C LEU A 383 -36.89 -11.56 41.32
N CYS A 384 -36.79 -12.86 41.05
CA CYS A 384 -37.35 -13.93 41.87
C CYS A 384 -36.47 -14.30 43.06
N LYS A 385 -35.20 -13.87 43.10
CA LYS A 385 -34.27 -14.17 44.21
C LYS A 385 -34.80 -13.57 45.52
N ASP A 386 -34.72 -14.33 46.61
CA ASP A 386 -35.10 -13.84 47.93
C ASP A 386 -34.34 -12.56 48.31
N GLY A 387 -35.07 -11.57 48.83
CA GLY A 387 -34.52 -10.27 49.20
C GLY A 387 -34.21 -9.33 48.02
N SER A 388 -34.53 -9.70 46.78
CA SER A 388 -34.32 -8.86 45.59
C SER A 388 -35.37 -7.76 45.37
N GLY A 389 -36.38 -7.64 46.24
CA GLY A 389 -37.42 -6.61 46.13
C GLY A 389 -36.86 -5.18 46.14
N LEU A 390 -35.76 -4.94 46.88
CA LEU A 390 -35.08 -3.65 46.98
C LEU A 390 -33.60 -3.76 46.57
N ILE A 391 -33.31 -3.47 45.31
CA ILE A 391 -31.93 -3.39 44.80
C ILE A 391 -31.48 -1.92 44.79
N MET A 392 -31.08 -1.43 45.97
CA MET A 392 -30.59 -0.07 46.21
C MET A 392 -29.09 0.07 45.93
N SER A 393 -28.53 1.27 46.06
CA SER A 393 -27.13 1.60 45.70
C SER A 393 -26.06 0.70 46.32
N SER A 394 -26.26 0.22 47.55
CA SER A 394 -25.33 -0.66 48.27
C SER A 394 -25.53 -2.16 47.99
N ASN A 395 -26.55 -2.54 47.23
CA ASN A 395 -26.84 -3.94 46.94
C ASN A 395 -25.82 -4.50 45.92
N PRO A 396 -25.15 -5.63 46.21
CA PRO A 396 -24.14 -6.22 45.32
C PRO A 396 -24.69 -6.66 43.97
N ASP A 397 -26.00 -6.93 43.86
CA ASP A 397 -26.66 -7.30 42.61
C ASP A 397 -26.98 -6.08 41.73
N ARG A 398 -26.91 -4.85 42.26
CA ARG A 398 -27.29 -3.63 41.53
C ARG A 398 -26.55 -3.45 40.20
N PRO A 399 -25.21 -3.63 40.11
CA PRO A 399 -24.52 -3.49 38.84
C PRO A 399 -25.02 -4.48 37.78
N TYR A 400 -25.40 -5.69 38.18
CA TYR A 400 -25.92 -6.70 37.27
C TYR A 400 -27.37 -6.39 36.86
N ALA A 401 -28.22 -5.97 37.81
CA ALA A 401 -29.58 -5.53 37.54
C ALA A 401 -29.61 -4.37 36.53
N LEU A 402 -28.69 -3.39 36.67
CA LEU A 402 -28.58 -2.28 35.75
C LEU A 402 -28.12 -2.71 34.35
N ARG A 403 -27.19 -3.68 34.23
CA ARG A 403 -26.80 -4.25 32.93
C ARG A 403 -27.98 -4.89 32.20
N LEU A 404 -28.74 -5.74 32.89
CA LEU A 404 -29.95 -6.35 32.31
C LEU A 404 -31.00 -5.30 31.94
N LYS A 405 -31.19 -4.30 32.80
CA LYS A 405 -32.09 -3.19 32.54
C LYS A 405 -31.68 -2.39 31.31
N ASP A 406 -30.39 -2.08 31.15
CA ASP A 406 -29.90 -1.30 30.02
C ASP A 406 -30.03 -2.07 28.70
N ALA A 407 -29.77 -3.39 28.72
CA ALA A 407 -30.00 -4.26 27.57
C ALA A 407 -31.49 -4.25 27.16
N LEU A 408 -32.40 -4.60 28.08
CA LEU A 408 -33.84 -4.62 27.81
C LEU A 408 -34.38 -3.23 27.44
N ALA A 409 -33.85 -2.15 28.04
CA ALA A 409 -34.22 -0.78 27.70
C ALA A 409 -33.84 -0.42 26.26
N SER A 410 -32.63 -0.78 25.81
CA SER A 410 -32.21 -0.63 24.43
C SER A 410 -33.17 -1.32 23.47
N GLY A 411 -33.49 -2.60 23.73
CA GLY A 411 -34.43 -3.35 22.91
C GLY A 411 -35.83 -2.72 22.90
N ASN A 412 -36.35 -2.31 24.06
CA ASN A 412 -37.65 -1.63 24.16
C ASN A 412 -37.66 -0.25 23.46
N ASN A 413 -36.51 0.42 23.38
CA ASN A 413 -36.32 1.67 22.63
C ASN A 413 -36.07 1.43 21.13
N ASN A 414 -36.29 0.19 20.67
CA ASN A 414 -36.14 -0.22 19.28
C ASN A 414 -34.72 -0.02 18.72
N VAL A 415 -33.71 -0.28 19.54
CA VAL A 415 -32.30 -0.20 19.16
C VAL A 415 -31.50 -1.38 19.70
N GLY A 416 -30.33 -1.63 19.13
CA GLY A 416 -29.39 -2.63 19.64
C GLY A 416 -29.64 -4.07 19.16
N PHE A 417 -30.58 -4.28 18.24
CA PHE A 417 -30.86 -5.60 17.66
C PHE A 417 -29.96 -5.93 16.48
N PHE A 418 -29.66 -7.20 16.31
CA PHE A 418 -29.05 -7.71 15.08
C PHE A 418 -29.94 -7.46 13.88
N LEU A 419 -29.38 -6.83 12.85
CA LEU A 419 -30.04 -6.77 11.56
C LEU A 419 -29.80 -8.08 10.80
N ALA A 420 -30.78 -8.48 9.99
CA ALA A 420 -30.65 -9.68 9.17
C ALA A 420 -29.74 -9.47 7.95
N THR A 421 -29.47 -8.21 7.60
CA THR A 421 -28.71 -7.79 6.43
C THR A 421 -27.71 -6.69 6.80
N PRO A 422 -26.59 -6.58 6.08
CA PRO A 422 -25.66 -5.47 6.22
C PRO A 422 -26.35 -4.12 6.10
N CYS A 423 -26.03 -3.19 6.99
CA CYS A 423 -26.45 -1.79 6.89
C CYS A 423 -25.46 -0.97 6.05
N PRO A 424 -25.84 0.23 5.58
CA PRO A 424 -24.91 1.11 4.87
C PRO A 424 -23.71 1.53 5.72
N PHE A 425 -22.56 1.79 5.08
CA PHE A 425 -21.36 2.31 5.76
C PHE A 425 -20.50 3.23 4.87
N SER A 426 -19.64 4.02 5.52
CA SER A 426 -18.62 4.89 4.92
C SER A 426 -17.37 4.97 5.82
N PHE A 427 -16.22 5.32 5.24
CA PHE A 427 -14.92 5.45 5.94
C PHE A 427 -14.33 6.84 5.81
#